data_AF-T1BAQ5-F1
#
_entry.id   AF-T1BAQ5-F1
#
_cell.length_a   1.000
_cell.length_b   1.000
_cell.length_c   1.000
_cell.angle_alpha   90.00
_cell.angle_beta   90.00
_cell.angle_gamma   90.00
#
_symmetry.space_group_name_H-M   'P 1'
#
loop_
_entity.id
_entity.type
_entity.pdbx_description
1 polymer ?
#
loop_
_entity_poly.entity_id
_entity_poly.type
_entity_poly.pdbx_seq_one_letter_code
_entity_poly.pdbx_strand_id
1 'polypeptide(L)'
;MRNAGTGVSYRVERRDGCVLVFGGIPVSDIAALTKTVGRGAAVLDTDLARLAGASLAFGSRADVEALKAALAPAVAAGVKAR
;
A
#
# COMPACT_ATOMS: atom_id res chain seq x y z
N MET A 1 3.16 -29.57 8.53
CA MET A 1 2.23 -28.59 9.14
C MET A 1 1.47 -27.91 8.02
N ARG A 2 0.16 -28.18 7.87
CA ARG A 2 -0.73 -27.52 6.90
C ARG A 2 -1.69 -26.65 7.70
N ASN A 3 -1.66 -25.34 7.48
CA ASN A 3 -2.79 -24.47 7.84
C ASN A 3 -3.26 -23.80 6.55
N ALA A 4 -4.38 -24.32 6.03
CA ALA A 4 -5.18 -23.65 5.03
C ALA A 4 -5.93 -22.51 5.72
N GLY A 5 -5.47 -21.27 5.51
CA GLY A 5 -6.20 -20.07 5.93
C GLY A 5 -7.33 -19.81 4.95
N THR A 6 -8.56 -20.15 5.33
CA THR A 6 -9.77 -19.78 4.59
C THR A 6 -10.08 -18.29 4.78
N GLY A 7 -10.09 -17.54 3.68
CA GLY A 7 -11.12 -16.53 3.48
C GLY A 7 -10.74 -15.06 3.44
N VAL A 8 -9.45 -14.69 3.35
CA VAL A 8 -9.09 -13.31 2.98
C VAL A 8 -7.95 -13.33 1.97
N SER A 9 -8.29 -13.28 0.69
CA SER A 9 -7.31 -13.19 -0.39
C SER A 9 -6.85 -11.75 -0.51
N TYR A 10 -5.76 -11.39 0.17
CA TYR A 10 -5.05 -10.16 -0.14
C TYR A 10 -3.91 -10.42 -1.13
N ARG A 11 -3.71 -9.48 -2.05
CA ARG A 11 -2.61 -9.50 -3.00
C ARG A 11 -1.58 -8.47 -2.57
N VAL A 12 -0.32 -8.88 -2.54
CA VAL A 12 0.81 -7.97 -2.32
C VAL A 12 1.50 -7.71 -3.66
N GLU A 13 1.69 -6.45 -4.00
CA GLU A 13 2.43 -6.00 -5.18
C GLU A 13 3.59 -5.11 -4.73
N ARG A 14 4.76 -5.27 -5.37
CA ARG A 14 5.89 -4.38 -5.19
C ARG A 14 5.99 -3.49 -6.42
N ARG A 15 6.01 -2.18 -6.21
CA ARG A 15 6.04 -1.19 -7.28
C ARG A 15 6.90 0.00 -6.87
N ASP A 16 7.93 0.32 -7.64
CA ASP A 16 8.79 1.49 -7.45
C ASP A 16 9.29 1.64 -6.00
N GLY A 17 9.76 0.54 -5.39
CA GLY A 17 10.24 0.52 -4.00
C GLY A 17 9.14 0.49 -2.92
N CYS A 18 7.87 0.68 -3.30
CA CYS A 18 6.72 0.59 -2.43
C CYS A 18 6.11 -0.82 -2.42
N VAL A 19 5.49 -1.17 -1.30
CA VAL A 19 4.63 -2.34 -1.14
C VAL A 19 3.17 -1.87 -1.11
N LEU A 20 2.37 -2.44 -2.00
CA LEU A 20 0.94 -2.19 -2.14
C LEU A 20 0.20 -3.48 -1.78
N VAL A 21 -0.78 -3.38 -0.89
CA VAL A 21 -1.58 -4.52 -0.46
C VAL A 21 -3.03 -4.27 -0.81
N PHE A 22 -3.64 -5.19 -1.53
CA PHE A 22 -5.00 -5.09 -2.05
C PHE A 22 -5.89 -6.14 -1.41
N GLY A 23 -7.08 -5.75 -0.96
CA GLY A 23 -8.09 -6.64 -0.39
C GLY A 23 -8.20 -6.53 1.12
N GLY A 24 -9.02 -7.40 1.71
CA GLY A 24 -9.12 -7.51 3.16
C GLY A 24 -7.81 -8.03 3.73
N ILE A 25 -7.28 -7.40 4.79
CA ILE A 25 -6.02 -7.84 5.40
C ILE A 25 -6.36 -8.27 6.83
N PRO A 26 -6.08 -9.54 7.21
CA PRO A 26 -6.18 -9.95 8.60
C PRO A 26 -5.26 -9.10 9.47
N VAL A 27 -5.74 -8.64 10.62
CA VAL A 27 -4.93 -7.80 11.53
C VAL A 27 -3.65 -8.52 11.98
N SER A 28 -3.69 -9.86 12.10
CA SER A 28 -2.53 -10.72 12.39
C SER A 28 -1.39 -10.55 11.38
N ASP A 29 -1.72 -10.24 10.13
CA ASP A 29 -0.79 -10.27 9.01
C ASP A 29 -0.15 -8.90 8.79
N ILE A 30 -0.72 -7.83 9.36
CA ILE A 30 -0.17 -6.46 9.31
C ILE A 30 1.26 -6.43 9.85
N ALA A 31 1.52 -7.08 10.99
CA ALA A 31 2.84 -7.13 11.60
C ALA A 31 3.88 -7.89 10.76
N ALA A 32 3.45 -8.84 9.93
CA ALA A 32 4.32 -9.54 8.99
C ALA A 32 4.56 -8.68 7.74
N LEU A 33 3.53 -8.03 7.22
CA LEU A 33 3.59 -7.15 6.06
C LEU A 33 4.51 -5.95 6.30
N THR A 34 4.43 -5.30 7.46
CA THR A 34 5.29 -4.14 7.78
C THR A 34 6.78 -4.50 7.88
N LYS A 35 7.10 -5.77 8.19
CA LYS A 35 8.49 -6.27 8.18
C LYS A 35 9.05 -6.53 6.78
N THR A 36 8.21 -6.53 5.74
CA THR A 36 8.65 -6.78 4.36
C THR A 36 9.28 -5.56 3.69
N VAL A 37 8.98 -4.36 4.17
CA VAL A 37 9.77 -3.16 3.84
C VAL A 37 10.98 -3.19 4.77
N GLY A 38 12.18 -3.15 4.19
CA GLY A 38 13.44 -3.38 4.89
C GLY A 38 13.60 -2.56 6.17
N ARG A 39 14.49 -3.01 7.07
CA ARG A 39 14.77 -2.32 8.35
C ARG A 39 15.08 -0.84 8.12
N GLY A 40 14.15 0.04 8.46
CA GLY A 40 14.28 1.48 8.22
C GLY A 40 12.92 2.18 8.24
N ALA A 41 12.95 3.51 8.06
CA ALA A 41 11.83 4.46 8.14
C ALA A 41 10.76 4.23 7.05
N ALA A 42 10.12 3.06 7.09
CA ALA A 42 8.97 2.73 6.29
C ALA A 42 7.81 3.63 6.71
N VAL A 43 7.30 4.39 5.76
CA VAL A 43 6.13 5.24 5.92
C VAL A 43 4.94 4.44 5.43
N LEU A 44 3.93 4.31 6.28
CA LEU A 44 2.60 3.90 5.86
C LEU A 44 1.86 5.15 5.37
N ASP A 45 1.43 5.16 4.11
CA ASP A 45 0.83 6.33 3.47
C ASP A 45 -0.55 5.98 2.88
N THR A 46 -1.59 6.58 3.48
CA THR A 46 -2.99 6.35 3.09
C THR A 46 -3.35 7.02 1.78
N ASP A 47 -2.69 8.13 1.42
CA ASP A 47 -2.94 8.82 0.16
C ASP A 47 -2.40 8.02 -1.01
N LEU A 48 -1.20 7.45 -0.86
CA LEU A 48 -0.62 6.53 -1.82
C LEU A 48 -1.50 5.29 -1.99
N ALA A 49 -1.99 4.71 -0.88
CA ALA A 49 -2.90 3.58 -0.96
C ALA A 49 -4.14 3.93 -1.79
N ARG A 50 -4.74 5.10 -1.55
CA ARG A 50 -5.89 5.60 -2.32
C ARG A 50 -5.56 5.81 -3.80
N LEU A 51 -4.43 6.45 -4.13
CA LEU A 51 -3.99 6.71 -5.51
C LEU A 51 -3.70 5.41 -6.27
N ALA A 52 -3.14 4.42 -5.59
CA ALA A 52 -2.81 3.12 -6.16
C ALA A 52 -4.00 2.15 -6.22
N GLY A 53 -5.16 2.51 -5.65
CA GLY A 53 -6.30 1.61 -5.48
C GLY A 53 -6.03 0.45 -4.51
N ALA A 54 -5.04 0.62 -3.62
CA ALA A 54 -4.62 -0.37 -2.64
C ALA A 54 -5.35 -0.16 -1.30
N SER A 55 -5.45 -1.22 -0.51
CA SER A 55 -5.98 -1.19 0.85
C SER A 55 -4.93 -0.70 1.85
N LEU A 56 -3.65 -1.01 1.62
CA LEU A 56 -2.51 -0.44 2.33
C LEU A 56 -1.37 -0.15 1.35
N ALA A 57 -0.59 0.89 1.63
CA ALA A 57 0.64 1.20 0.91
C ALA A 57 1.73 1.63 1.90
N PHE A 58 2.93 1.11 1.72
CA PHE A 58 4.08 1.47 2.55
C PHE A 58 5.40 1.32 1.81
N GLY A 59 6.37 2.18 2.13
CA GLY A 59 7.67 2.25 1.46
C GLY A 59 8.60 3.24 2.16
N SER A 60 9.79 3.51 1.61
CA SER A 60 10.59 4.64 2.12
C SER A 60 9.88 5.96 1.82
N ARG A 61 10.17 7.03 2.58
CA ARG A 61 9.59 8.37 2.31
C ARG A 61 9.82 8.79 0.86
N ALA A 62 11.03 8.57 0.33
CA ALA A 62 11.39 8.97 -1.03
C ALA A 62 10.58 8.19 -2.09
N ASP A 63 10.45 6.87 -1.92
CA ASP A 63 9.70 6.01 -2.85
C ASP A 63 8.21 6.33 -2.83
N VAL A 64 7.66 6.57 -1.64
CA VAL A 64 6.24 6.94 -1.47
C VAL A 64 5.93 8.22 -2.22
N GLU A 65 6.73 9.28 -2.04
CA GLU A 65 6.50 10.56 -2.73
C GLU A 65 6.70 10.43 -4.25
N ALA A 66 7.72 9.68 -4.69
CA ALA A 66 7.95 9.43 -6.11
C ALA A 66 6.78 8.68 -6.76
N LEU A 67 6.26 7.64 -6.11
CA LEU A 67 5.14 6.86 -6.61
C LEU A 67 3.83 7.67 -6.55
N LYS A 68 3.61 8.49 -5.53
CA LYS A 68 2.47 9.44 -5.49
C LYS A 68 2.52 10.42 -6.65
N ALA A 69 3.68 10.98 -6.95
CA ALA A 69 3.85 11.87 -8.10
C ALA A 69 3.59 11.16 -9.44
N ALA A 70 4.05 9.92 -9.58
CA ALA A 70 3.80 9.10 -10.78
C ALA A 70 2.34 8.65 -10.92
N LEU A 71 1.64 8.43 -9.80
CA LEU A 71 0.24 8.00 -9.74
C LEU A 71 -0.76 9.14 -9.65
N ALA A 72 -0.32 10.39 -9.58
CA ALA A 72 -1.20 11.54 -9.66
C ALA A 72 -1.52 11.82 -11.13
N PRO A 73 -2.65 11.37 -11.70
CA PRO A 73 -3.20 12.07 -12.86
C PRO A 73 -3.67 13.42 -12.32
N ALA A 74 -3.08 14.52 -12.79
CA ALA A 74 -3.51 15.90 -12.55
C ALA A 74 -4.74 16.00 -11.62
N VAL A 75 -4.52 15.92 -10.30
CA VAL A 75 -5.61 15.92 -9.28
C VAL A 75 -6.10 17.37 -9.11
N ALA A 76 -6.36 18.03 -10.24
CA ALA A 76 -7.04 19.31 -10.40
C ALA A 76 -8.36 19.13 -11.17
N ALA A 77 -8.61 17.98 -11.83
CA ALA A 77 -9.83 17.80 -12.64
C ALA A 77 -11.02 17.16 -11.90
N GLY A 78 -10.86 16.72 -10.65
CA GLY A 78 -11.83 15.84 -9.97
C GLY A 78 -12.43 16.32 -8.65
N VAL A 79 -11.92 17.40 -8.04
CA VAL A 79 -12.58 18.00 -6.86
C VAL A 79 -13.73 18.88 -7.37
N LYS A 80 -14.83 18.25 -7.79
CA LYS A 80 -16.12 18.94 -7.74
C LYS A 80 -16.55 18.97 -6.29
N ALA A 81 -16.43 20.16 -5.71
CA ALA A 81 -17.12 20.56 -4.50
C ALA A 81 -18.60 20.12 -4.56
N ARG A 82 -19.09 19.58 -3.45
CA ARG A 82 -20.52 19.46 -3.18
C ARG A 82 -20.79 19.95 -1.78
#